data_AF-A0A102D5Q3-F1
#
_entry.id   AF-A0A102D5Q3-F1
#
_cell.length_a   1.000
_cell.length_b   1.000
_cell.length_c   1.000
_cell.angle_alpha   90.00
_cell.angle_beta   90.00
_cell.angle_gamma   90.00
#
_symmetry.space_group_name_H-M   'P 1'
#
loop_
_entity.id
_entity.type
_entity.pdbx_description
1 polymer ?
#
loop_
_entity_poly.entity_id
_entity_poly.type
_entity_poly.pdbx_seq_one_letter_code
_entity_poly.pdbx_strand_id
1 'polypeptide(L)'
;MDQVRIKLVGGTDTQAETKRAEYDAVVAQCLAAAEHGSHDALFDLGVVFSTGDHGVAVDLVEAHKWFNLAAVGGHEDAAGCRADIAEDMTAREVAEAQRRAREWLRATPARRVA
;
A
#
# COMPACT_ATOMS: atom_id res chain seq x y z
N MET A 1 -49.42 25.12 11.93
CA MET A 1 -48.02 25.57 11.90
C MET A 1 -47.19 24.41 12.44
N ASP A 2 -46.71 23.51 11.59
CA ASP A 2 -45.67 22.57 12.01
C ASP A 2 -44.74 22.34 10.82
N GLN A 3 -43.58 22.97 10.94
CA GLN A 3 -42.52 23.03 9.94
C GLN A 3 -41.83 21.67 9.80
N VAL A 4 -41.56 21.35 8.54
CA VAL A 4 -40.65 20.33 8.04
C VAL A 4 -39.30 20.39 8.77
N ARG A 5 -38.79 19.25 9.23
CA ARG A 5 -37.35 19.09 9.51
C ARG A 5 -36.84 17.71 9.11
N ILE A 6 -36.65 17.58 7.80
CA ILE A 6 -35.69 16.66 7.20
C ILE A 6 -34.31 16.99 7.78
N LYS A 7 -33.64 16.03 8.43
CA LYS A 7 -32.18 16.04 8.58
C LYS A 7 -31.63 14.70 8.09
N LEU A 8 -31.43 14.67 6.78
CA LEU A 8 -30.34 13.92 6.15
C LEU A 8 -29.03 14.36 6.81
N VAL A 9 -28.40 13.50 7.61
CA VAL A 9 -26.93 13.43 7.76
C VAL A 9 -26.58 11.99 8.14
N GLY A 10 -26.10 11.22 7.17
CA GLY A 10 -25.53 9.90 7.34
C GLY A 10 -24.79 9.57 6.05
N GLY A 11 -23.60 10.16 5.86
CA GLY A 11 -22.96 10.13 4.55
C GLY A 11 -21.47 10.48 4.53
N THR A 12 -20.71 10.18 5.59
CA THR A 12 -19.26 10.47 5.59
C THR A 12 -18.35 9.29 5.92
N ASP A 13 -18.85 8.16 6.42
CA ASP A 13 -17.97 7.02 6.81
C ASP A 13 -17.92 5.88 5.77
N THR A 14 -18.95 5.76 4.92
CA THR A 14 -19.06 4.65 3.97
C THR A 14 -17.90 4.60 2.97
N GLN A 15 -17.43 5.75 2.50
CA GLN A 15 -16.38 5.80 1.47
C GLN A 15 -14.97 5.53 2.05
N ALA A 16 -14.75 5.85 3.32
CA ALA A 16 -13.49 5.59 4.02
C ALA A 16 -13.39 4.13 4.49
N GLU A 17 -14.50 3.55 4.96
CA GLU A 17 -14.60 2.12 5.28
C GLU A 17 -14.50 1.24 4.03
N THR A 18 -15.11 1.64 2.90
CA THR A 18 -14.95 0.93 1.62
C THR A 18 -13.51 1.03 1.10
N LYS A 19 -12.87 2.21 1.14
CA LYS A 19 -11.44 2.36 0.79
C LYS A 19 -10.52 1.52 1.68
N ARG A 20 -10.84 1.41 2.98
CA ARG A 20 -10.09 0.56 3.93
C ARG A 20 -10.26 -0.93 3.60
N ALA A 21 -11.46 -1.36 3.24
CA ALA A 21 -11.74 -2.76 2.90
C ALA A 21 -11.12 -3.17 1.55
N GLU A 22 -11.16 -2.29 0.54
CA GLU A 22 -10.49 -2.52 -0.75
C GLU A 22 -8.96 -2.53 -0.57
N TYR A 23 -8.43 -1.63 0.25
CA TYR A 23 -7.02 -1.64 0.67
C TYR A 23 -6.63 -2.98 1.34
N ASP A 24 -7.39 -3.43 2.32
CA ASP A 24 -7.10 -4.68 3.04
C ASP A 24 -7.18 -5.90 2.12
N ALA A 25 -8.09 -5.91 1.14
CA ALA A 25 -8.24 -7.00 0.18
C ALA A 25 -7.07 -7.08 -0.81
N VAL A 26 -6.66 -5.95 -1.41
CA VAL A 26 -5.52 -5.89 -2.35
C VAL A 26 -4.23 -6.29 -1.63
N VAL A 27 -4.03 -5.77 -0.42
CA VAL A 27 -2.88 -6.13 0.42
C VAL A 27 -2.92 -7.62 0.77
N ALA A 28 -4.06 -8.18 1.17
CA ALA A 28 -4.16 -9.61 1.49
C ALA A 28 -3.84 -10.51 0.28
N GLN A 29 -4.31 -10.17 -0.92
CA GLN A 29 -4.04 -10.94 -2.13
C GLN A 29 -2.56 -10.91 -2.50
N CYS A 30 -1.93 -9.73 -2.47
CA CYS A 30 -0.51 -9.59 -2.75
C CYS A 30 0.37 -10.25 -1.68
N LEU A 31 -0.04 -10.22 -0.41
CA LEU A 31 0.67 -10.93 0.67
C LEU A 31 0.61 -12.45 0.47
N ALA A 32 -0.54 -13.00 0.09
CA ALA A 32 -0.65 -14.42 -0.23
C ALA A 32 0.21 -14.81 -1.46
N ALA A 33 0.36 -13.91 -2.43
CA ALA A 33 1.26 -14.11 -3.57
C ALA A 33 2.75 -14.00 -3.17
N ALA A 34 3.09 -13.07 -2.25
CA ALA A 34 4.44 -12.91 -1.72
C ALA A 34 4.87 -14.09 -0.83
N GLU A 35 3.94 -14.80 -0.18
CA GLU A 35 4.23 -16.06 0.55
C GLU A 35 4.74 -17.17 -0.37
N HIS A 36 4.42 -17.12 -1.67
CA HIS A 36 5.00 -18.01 -2.68
C HIS A 36 6.35 -17.53 -3.23
N GLY A 37 6.96 -16.52 -2.61
CA GLY A 37 8.27 -15.99 -3.00
C GLY A 37 8.24 -15.06 -4.21
N SER A 38 7.05 -14.63 -4.64
CA SER A 38 6.94 -13.69 -5.77
C SER A 38 7.21 -12.27 -5.30
N HIS A 39 8.46 -11.83 -5.48
CA HIS A 39 8.84 -10.43 -5.31
C HIS A 39 8.19 -9.53 -6.38
N ASP A 40 7.76 -10.12 -7.50
CA ASP A 40 6.93 -9.47 -8.53
C ASP A 40 5.59 -9.01 -7.94
N ALA A 41 4.94 -9.82 -7.10
CA ALA A 41 3.67 -9.42 -6.47
C ALA A 41 3.81 -8.22 -5.53
N LEU A 42 4.98 -8.06 -4.89
CA LEU A 42 5.29 -6.87 -4.09
C LEU A 42 5.57 -5.66 -4.99
N PHE A 43 6.19 -5.87 -6.15
CA PHE A 43 6.40 -4.82 -7.15
C PHE A 43 5.08 -4.33 -7.73
N ASP A 44 4.20 -5.24 -8.16
CA ASP A 44 2.87 -4.94 -8.69
C ASP A 44 2.03 -4.15 -7.68
N LEU A 45 2.12 -4.49 -6.39
CA LEU A 45 1.46 -3.74 -5.34
C LEU A 45 1.99 -2.31 -5.25
N GLY A 46 3.31 -2.13 -5.38
CA GLY A 46 3.93 -0.82 -5.48
C GLY A 46 3.39 0.00 -6.66
N VAL A 47 3.21 -0.64 -7.83
CA VAL A 47 2.63 -0.02 -9.02
C VAL A 47 1.19 0.42 -8.75
N VAL A 48 0.34 -0.45 -8.19
CA VAL A 48 -1.07 -0.14 -7.89
C VAL A 48 -1.20 1.08 -6.98
N PHE A 49 -0.37 1.17 -5.93
CA PHE A 49 -0.37 2.34 -5.04
C PHE A 49 0.22 3.60 -5.69
N SER A 50 1.12 3.46 -6.66
CA SER A 50 1.70 4.59 -7.38
C SER A 50 0.75 5.15 -8.44
N THR A 51 -0.04 4.31 -9.10
CA THR A 51 -0.97 4.71 -10.18
C THR A 51 -2.38 4.98 -9.67
N GLY A 52 -2.76 4.40 -8.53
CA GLY A 52 -4.12 4.44 -8.03
C GLY A 52 -5.07 3.53 -8.83
N ASP A 53 -4.56 2.42 -9.36
CA ASP A 53 -5.37 1.46 -10.11
C ASP A 53 -6.32 0.67 -9.20
N HIS A 54 -7.32 0.03 -9.80
CA HIS A 54 -8.29 -0.84 -9.11
C HIS A 54 -9.09 -0.14 -7.98
N GLY A 55 -9.27 1.18 -8.07
CA GLY A 55 -10.01 1.96 -7.06
C GLY A 55 -9.17 2.34 -5.83
N VAL A 56 -7.90 1.97 -5.81
CA VAL A 56 -6.95 2.37 -4.77
C VAL A 56 -6.59 3.84 -4.97
N ALA A 57 -6.53 4.62 -3.89
CA ALA A 57 -6.04 5.99 -3.98
C ALA A 57 -4.51 5.97 -4.11
N VAL A 58 -3.96 6.90 -4.91
CA VAL A 58 -2.50 7.08 -4.99
C VAL A 58 -1.94 7.34 -3.59
N ASP A 59 -1.00 6.50 -3.17
CA ASP A 59 -0.29 6.60 -1.89
C ASP A 59 1.17 6.24 -2.11
N LEU A 60 2.01 7.27 -2.26
CA LEU A 60 3.45 7.09 -2.50
C LEU A 60 4.17 6.48 -1.29
N VAL A 61 3.64 6.61 -0.07
CA VAL A 61 4.23 6.00 1.13
C VAL A 61 4.07 4.49 1.07
N GLU A 62 2.88 3.99 0.70
CA GLU A 62 2.67 2.56 0.48
C GLU A 62 3.41 2.07 -0.76
N ALA A 63 3.37 2.79 -1.88
CA ALA A 63 4.13 2.41 -3.08
C ALA A 63 5.63 2.23 -2.78
N HIS A 64 6.24 3.20 -2.10
CA HIS A 64 7.66 3.14 -1.73
C HIS A 64 7.96 1.98 -0.79
N LYS A 65 7.08 1.69 0.17
CA LYS A 65 7.23 0.53 1.05
C LYS A 65 7.27 -0.76 0.24
N TRP A 66 6.35 -0.95 -0.69
CA TRP A 66 6.25 -2.19 -1.48
C TRP A 66 7.40 -2.36 -2.46
N PHE A 67 7.79 -1.30 -3.18
CA PHE A 67 9.00 -1.33 -4.00
C PHE A 67 10.26 -1.59 -3.17
N ASN A 68 10.36 -1.04 -1.96
CA ASN A 68 11.47 -1.33 -1.06
C ASN A 68 11.53 -2.81 -0.66
N LEU A 69 10.38 -3.44 -0.39
CA LEU A 69 10.30 -4.86 -0.05
C LEU A 69 10.62 -5.76 -1.25
N ALA A 70 10.11 -5.42 -2.44
CA ALA A 70 10.43 -6.12 -3.69
C ALA A 70 11.93 -6.04 -4.02
N ALA A 71 12.54 -4.86 -3.85
CA ALA A 71 13.98 -4.66 -4.07
C ALA A 71 14.84 -5.46 -3.07
N VAL A 72 14.45 -5.52 -1.79
CA VAL A 72 15.13 -6.36 -0.79
C VAL A 72 15.01 -7.86 -1.13
N GLY A 73 13.92 -8.25 -1.79
CA GLY A 73 13.70 -9.59 -2.31
C GLY A 73 14.47 -9.93 -3.59
N GLY A 74 15.05 -8.94 -4.28
CA GLY A 74 15.82 -9.15 -5.50
C GLY A 74 15.08 -8.83 -6.80
N HIS A 75 13.93 -8.14 -6.76
CA HIS A 75 13.30 -7.62 -7.97
C HIS A 75 14.14 -6.47 -8.55
N GLU A 76 14.60 -6.62 -9.79
CA GLU A 76 15.63 -5.75 -10.40
C GLU A 76 15.12 -4.31 -10.59
N ASP A 77 13.88 -4.14 -11.06
CA ASP A 77 13.32 -2.81 -11.35
C ASP A 77 12.83 -2.06 -10.11
N ALA A 78 12.64 -2.76 -8.99
CA ALA A 78 11.97 -2.20 -7.82
C ALA A 78 12.80 -1.09 -7.15
N ALA A 79 14.12 -1.20 -7.19
CA ALA A 79 15.00 -0.17 -6.65
C ALA A 79 14.93 1.14 -7.45
N GLY A 80 14.76 1.05 -8.77
CA GLY A 80 14.56 2.19 -9.67
C GLY A 80 13.22 2.87 -9.39
N CYS A 81 12.12 2.12 -9.46
CA CYS A 81 10.79 2.67 -9.19
C CYS A 81 10.69 3.29 -7.79
N ARG A 82 11.31 2.69 -6.77
CA ARG A 82 11.40 3.29 -5.43
C ARG A 82 12.11 4.64 -5.43
N ALA A 83 13.21 4.76 -6.19
CA ALA A 83 13.97 6.00 -6.27
C ALA A 83 13.19 7.09 -7.01
N ASP A 84 12.55 6.73 -8.13
CA ASP A 84 11.76 7.66 -8.94
C ASP A 84 10.63 8.28 -8.12
N ILE A 85 9.81 7.46 -7.44
CA ILE A 85 8.70 8.01 -6.64
C ILE A 85 9.18 8.76 -5.39
N ALA A 86 10.41 8.48 -4.90
CA ALA A 86 10.96 9.19 -3.76
C ALA A 86 11.30 10.65 -4.09
N GLU A 87 11.44 11.00 -5.38
CA GLU A 87 11.64 12.40 -5.83
C GLU A 87 10.40 13.26 -5.55
N ASP A 88 9.20 12.67 -5.56
CA ASP A 88 7.93 13.34 -5.27
C ASP A 88 7.52 13.29 -3.78
N MET A 89 8.32 12.63 -2.94
CA MET A 89 8.04 12.43 -1.52
C MET A 89 8.85 13.37 -0.62
N THR A 90 8.28 13.75 0.51
CA THR A 90 9.05 14.40 1.57
C THR A 90 9.94 13.40 2.30
N ALA A 91 11.02 13.89 2.91
CA ALA A 91 11.88 13.06 3.77
C ALA A 91 11.11 12.37 4.90
N ARG A 92 10.02 12.99 5.39
CA ARG A 92 9.16 12.40 6.43
C ARG A 92 8.39 11.19 5.90
N GLU A 93 7.83 11.30 4.70
CA GLU A 93 7.09 10.24 4.01
C GLU A 93 8.01 9.08 3.64
N VAL A 94 9.21 9.36 3.12
CA VAL A 94 10.22 8.32 2.84
C VAL A 94 10.61 7.59 4.13
N ALA A 95 10.87 8.32 5.21
CA ALA A 95 11.19 7.71 6.50
C ALA A 95 10.03 6.86 7.03
N GLU A 96 8.79 7.27 6.79
CA GLU A 96 7.59 6.50 7.15
C GLU A 96 7.46 5.21 6.35
N ALA A 97 7.60 5.27 5.03
CA ALA A 97 7.56 4.10 4.14
C ALA A 97 8.63 3.07 4.56
N GLN A 98 9.85 3.54 4.84
CA GLN A 98 10.94 2.68 5.30
C GLN A 98 10.68 2.07 6.68
N ARG A 99 10.07 2.81 7.63
CA ARG A 99 9.66 2.26 8.93
C ARG A 99 8.64 1.13 8.74
N ARG A 100 7.58 1.38 7.97
CA ARG A 100 6.53 0.39 7.68
C ARG A 100 7.10 -0.87 7.01
N ALA A 101 8.02 -0.72 6.06
CA ALA A 101 8.69 -1.86 5.42
C ALA A 101 9.52 -2.68 6.42
N ARG A 102 10.26 -2.03 7.32
CA ARG A 102 11.03 -2.72 8.37
C ARG A 102 10.14 -3.44 9.36
N GLU A 103 9.02 -2.83 9.74
CA GLU A 103 8.02 -3.45 10.60
C GLU A 103 7.41 -4.68 9.93
N TRP A 104 7.09 -4.59 8.64
CA TRP A 104 6.60 -5.72 7.86
C TRP A 104 7.62 -6.87 7.83
N LEU A 105 8.90 -6.62 7.55
CA LEU A 105 9.95 -7.66 7.56
C LEU A 105 10.17 -8.29 8.95
N ARG A 106 9.85 -7.56 10.03
CA ARG A 106 9.93 -8.08 11.40
C ARG A 106 8.71 -8.91 11.76
N ALA A 107 7.53 -8.50 11.30
CA ALA A 107 6.25 -9.16 11.58
C ALA A 107 6.02 -10.40 10.71
N THR A 108 6.50 -10.36 9.47
CA THR A 108 6.49 -11.48 8.53
C THR A 108 7.86 -12.13 8.59
N PRO A 109 8.06 -13.24 9.32
CA PRO A 109 9.26 -14.03 9.17
C PRO A 109 9.20 -14.62 7.77
N ALA A 110 9.73 -13.88 6.78
CA ALA A 110 10.06 -14.40 5.47
C ALA A 110 10.88 -15.65 5.74
N ARG A 111 10.25 -16.81 5.53
CA ARG A 111 10.81 -18.08 5.94
C ARG A 111 12.10 -18.21 5.16
N ARG A 112 13.22 -18.04 5.88
CA ARG A 112 14.52 -18.60 5.51
C ARG A 112 14.30 -20.10 5.36
N VAL A 113 13.94 -20.52 4.15
CA VAL A 113 14.17 -21.88 3.72
C VAL A 113 15.63 -21.91 3.26
N ALA A 114 16.37 -22.73 4.01
CA ALA A 114 17.78 -23.03 3.85
C ALA A 114 18.10 -23.64 2.48
#